data_AF-A0A2A2W3M0-F1
#
_entry.id   AF-A0A2A2W3M0-F1
#
_cell.length_a   1.000
_cell.length_b   1.000
_cell.length_c   1.000
_cell.angle_alpha   90.00
_cell.angle_beta   90.00
_cell.angle_gamma   90.00
#
_symmetry.space_group_name_H-M   'P 1'
#
loop_
_entity.id
_entity.type
_entity.pdbx_description
1 polymer ?
#
loop_
_entity_poly.entity_id
_entity_poly.type
_entity_poly.pdbx_seq_one_letter_code
_entity_poly.pdbx_strand_id
1 'polypeptide(L)'
;MTAYELIDDLFAYNRWANTKIATLCEGLRDAQLDAKREIGFGTLRGTLFHLLTAERVWMERWTGAPWRPFPTDPDGMSLDEFSAGLAEVAAQRRSLIEIHRATRWREPITYQDSKKTEFTHSLFDLLLHVANHGVHHRAQALYFLKQFDRTVPVGLDYLFYRLAATTVEQSPESVQQLQASGLDVATIQTPDPRYDAALIERLFQYQDWANTEILSFCDTVEVAALDREFQMGCGSIRKSLLHLMNADRWWLENWNGRQGAFPQSAPDTPLVAIRKAWAKVAKQRNEFLAGVDSTIAMEVVTIEPDGPPTAFRIGESALHLALHGTHHRAQVINMLRRSGGRIRNLDMLYWPALSSR
;
A
#
# COMPACT_ATOMS: atom_id res chain seq x y z
N MET A 1 4.01 -23.85 17.78
CA MET A 1 3.89 -22.47 17.26
C MET A 1 3.71 -22.58 15.76
N THR A 2 2.60 -22.12 15.21
CA THR A 2 2.45 -21.99 13.75
C THR A 2 3.51 -21.00 13.27
N ALA A 3 4.25 -21.35 12.22
CA ALA A 3 5.23 -20.45 11.64
C ALA A 3 4.49 -19.24 11.05
N TYR A 4 4.69 -18.06 11.63
CA TYR A 4 4.09 -16.83 11.12
C TYR A 4 4.84 -16.38 9.86
N GLU A 5 4.10 -16.14 8.77
CA GLU A 5 4.67 -15.76 7.49
C GLU A 5 4.33 -14.32 7.13
N LEU A 6 5.15 -13.69 6.29
CA LEU A 6 4.99 -12.28 5.90
C LEU A 6 3.64 -11.99 5.22
N ILE A 7 3.05 -12.99 4.55
CA ILE A 7 1.68 -12.90 4.00
C ILE A 7 0.63 -12.79 5.10
N ASP A 8 0.79 -13.51 6.23
CA ASP A 8 -0.11 -13.39 7.37
C ASP A 8 -0.06 -11.96 7.95
N ASP A 9 1.14 -11.38 8.03
CA ASP A 9 1.33 -10.00 8.52
C ASP A 9 0.72 -8.96 7.60
N LEU A 10 0.89 -9.10 6.29
CA LEU A 10 0.26 -8.24 5.29
C LEU A 10 -1.27 -8.23 5.41
N PHE A 11 -1.89 -9.39 5.68
CA PHE A 11 -3.34 -9.45 5.87
C PHE A 11 -3.79 -9.04 7.28
N ALA A 12 -2.92 -9.14 8.29
CA ALA A 12 -3.15 -8.54 9.59
C ALA A 12 -3.13 -7.00 9.52
N TYR A 13 -2.14 -6.43 8.82
CA TYR A 13 -2.09 -5.03 8.46
C TYR A 13 -3.33 -4.58 7.67
N ASN A 14 -3.73 -5.32 6.63
CA ASN A 14 -4.92 -4.96 5.85
C ASN A 14 -6.18 -4.93 6.70
N ARG A 15 -6.35 -5.90 7.61
CA ARG A 15 -7.48 -5.91 8.54
C ARG A 15 -7.44 -4.69 9.45
N TRP A 16 -6.29 -4.39 10.07
CA TRP A 16 -6.12 -3.20 10.90
C TRP A 16 -6.45 -1.91 10.14
N ALA A 17 -5.92 -1.75 8.93
CA ALA A 17 -6.14 -0.57 8.11
C ALA A 17 -7.60 -0.45 7.65
N ASN A 18 -8.23 -1.56 7.25
CA ASN A 18 -9.65 -1.59 6.89
C ASN A 18 -10.55 -1.22 8.09
N THR A 19 -10.23 -1.70 9.29
CA THR A 19 -10.95 -1.32 10.52
C THR A 19 -10.82 0.18 10.80
N LYS A 20 -9.62 0.76 10.70
CA LYS A 20 -9.45 2.21 10.89
C LYS A 20 -10.24 3.03 9.84
N ILE A 21 -10.33 2.57 8.59
CA ILE A 21 -11.20 3.19 7.58
C ILE A 21 -12.68 3.08 7.96
N ALA A 22 -13.14 1.90 8.38
CA ALA A 22 -14.53 1.70 8.81
C ALA A 22 -14.89 2.62 9.98
N THR A 23 -14.03 2.72 10.99
CA THR A 23 -14.23 3.62 12.13
C THR A 23 -14.31 5.09 11.71
N LEU A 24 -13.49 5.55 10.75
CA LEU A 24 -13.59 6.92 10.24
C LEU A 24 -14.90 7.19 9.47
N CYS A 25 -15.57 6.14 8.98
CA CYS A 25 -16.86 6.27 8.32
C CYS A 25 -18.03 6.35 9.30
N GLU A 26 -17.84 5.99 10.58
CA GLU A 26 -18.91 6.01 11.59
C GLU A 26 -19.57 7.39 11.69
N GLY A 27 -20.91 7.40 11.65
CA GLY A 27 -21.72 8.62 11.70
C GLY A 27 -21.73 9.44 10.40
N LEU A 28 -21.09 9.01 9.32
CA LEU A 28 -21.29 9.63 8.01
C LEU A 28 -22.70 9.31 7.49
N ARG A 29 -23.35 10.32 6.91
CA ARG A 29 -24.67 10.18 6.28
C ARG A 29 -24.53 9.69 4.83
N ASP A 30 -25.58 9.10 4.27
CA ASP A 30 -25.61 8.68 2.86
C ASP A 30 -25.22 9.80 1.89
N ALA A 31 -25.69 11.02 2.14
CA ALA A 31 -25.31 12.18 1.33
C ALA A 31 -23.79 12.46 1.30
N GLN A 32 -23.05 12.11 2.35
CA GLN A 32 -21.59 12.19 2.39
C GLN A 32 -20.96 10.98 1.68
N LEU A 33 -21.46 9.78 1.94
CA LEU A 33 -20.97 8.54 1.32
C LEU A 33 -21.09 8.60 -0.21
N ASP A 34 -22.16 9.21 -0.72
CA ASP A 34 -22.51 9.30 -2.14
C ASP A 34 -22.10 10.64 -2.79
N ALA A 35 -21.38 11.49 -2.07
CA ALA A 35 -20.89 12.77 -2.59
C ALA A 35 -19.87 12.54 -3.72
N LYS A 36 -20.22 12.98 -4.93
CA LYS A 36 -19.39 12.79 -6.13
C LYS A 36 -18.09 13.59 -6.08
N ARG A 37 -16.98 12.97 -6.47
CA ARG A 37 -15.65 13.56 -6.63
C ARG A 37 -14.92 12.96 -7.84
N GLU A 38 -13.95 13.69 -8.37
CA GLU A 38 -13.14 13.28 -9.53
C GLU A 38 -11.96 12.38 -9.12
N ILE A 39 -12.24 11.26 -8.44
CA ILE A 39 -11.22 10.31 -7.99
C ILE A 39 -11.81 8.89 -7.92
N GLY A 40 -10.99 7.89 -8.22
CA GLY A 40 -11.33 6.48 -7.97
C GLY A 40 -12.69 6.09 -8.56
N PHE A 41 -13.59 5.62 -7.69
CA PHE A 41 -14.95 5.17 -8.04
C PHE A 41 -16.02 6.26 -7.93
N GLY A 42 -15.60 7.54 -7.91
CA GLY A 42 -16.50 8.68 -7.92
C GLY A 42 -17.09 9.04 -6.55
N THR A 43 -17.28 8.08 -5.64
CA THR A 43 -17.80 8.33 -4.29
C THR A 43 -17.04 7.53 -3.23
N LEU A 44 -17.22 7.89 -1.94
CA LEU A 44 -16.67 7.10 -0.83
C LEU A 44 -17.36 5.72 -0.80
N ARG A 45 -18.70 5.65 -0.94
CA ARG A 45 -19.42 4.37 -0.99
C ARG A 45 -18.92 3.47 -2.10
N GLY A 46 -18.74 3.99 -3.31
CA GLY A 46 -18.19 3.24 -4.43
C GLY A 46 -16.78 2.72 -4.15
N THR A 47 -15.97 3.48 -3.42
CA THR A 47 -14.61 3.07 -3.03
C THR A 47 -14.62 1.96 -1.97
N LEU A 48 -15.46 2.07 -0.94
CA LEU A 48 -15.64 1.03 0.08
C LEU A 48 -16.22 -0.25 -0.53
N PHE A 49 -17.21 -0.10 -1.41
CA PHE A 49 -17.81 -1.20 -2.15
C PHE A 49 -16.77 -1.93 -3.00
N HIS A 50 -15.92 -1.19 -3.72
CA HIS A 50 -14.86 -1.79 -4.50
C HIS A 50 -13.84 -2.54 -3.63
N LEU A 51 -13.44 -1.97 -2.48
CA LEU A 51 -12.54 -2.65 -1.53
C LEU A 51 -13.09 -4.02 -1.11
N LEU A 52 -14.35 -4.06 -0.66
CA LEU A 52 -15.00 -5.31 -0.25
C LEU A 52 -15.20 -6.27 -1.44
N THR A 53 -15.70 -5.76 -2.56
CA THR A 53 -16.02 -6.57 -3.75
C THR A 53 -14.77 -7.17 -4.38
N ALA A 54 -13.66 -6.43 -4.39
CA ALA A 54 -12.38 -6.96 -4.85
C ALA A 54 -11.92 -8.14 -3.99
N GLU A 55 -12.00 -8.04 -2.65
CA GLU A 55 -11.66 -9.17 -1.78
C GLU A 55 -12.56 -10.40 -2.04
N ARG A 56 -13.88 -10.19 -2.23
CA ARG A 56 -14.84 -11.27 -2.53
C ARG A 56 -14.59 -11.93 -3.88
N VAL A 57 -14.44 -11.15 -4.95
CA VAL A 57 -14.19 -11.66 -6.30
C VAL A 57 -12.86 -12.41 -6.37
N TRP A 58 -11.83 -11.96 -5.67
CA TRP A 58 -10.58 -12.70 -5.59
C TRP A 58 -10.73 -14.01 -4.84
N MET A 59 -11.44 -14.03 -3.70
CA MET A 59 -11.77 -15.28 -3.01
C MET A 59 -12.52 -16.27 -3.91
N GLU A 60 -13.52 -15.80 -4.66
CA GLU A 60 -14.26 -16.60 -5.64
C GLU A 60 -13.34 -17.19 -6.73
N ARG A 61 -12.42 -16.39 -7.26
CA ARG A 61 -11.43 -16.85 -8.24
C ARG A 61 -10.51 -17.91 -7.65
N TRP A 62 -10.11 -17.76 -6.40
CA TRP A 62 -9.19 -18.70 -5.76
C TRP A 62 -9.83 -20.04 -5.42
N THR A 63 -11.15 -20.03 -5.18
CA THR A 63 -11.92 -21.24 -4.84
C THR A 63 -12.61 -21.88 -6.05
N GLY A 64 -12.38 -21.35 -7.26
CA GLY A 64 -12.94 -21.91 -8.50
C GLY A 64 -14.43 -21.67 -8.67
N ALA A 65 -14.99 -20.63 -8.05
CA ALA A 65 -16.38 -20.25 -8.26
C ALA A 65 -16.64 -19.87 -9.74
N PRO A 66 -17.87 -20.09 -10.25
CA PRO A 66 -18.22 -19.70 -11.62
C PRO A 66 -17.94 -18.23 -11.90
N TRP A 67 -17.40 -17.93 -13.09
CA TRP A 67 -17.15 -16.56 -13.49
C TRP A 67 -18.44 -15.73 -13.49
N ARG A 68 -18.32 -14.49 -13.00
CA ARG A 68 -19.34 -13.45 -13.11
C ARG A 68 -18.71 -12.10 -13.41
N PRO A 69 -19.46 -11.15 -14.00
CA PRO A 69 -18.99 -9.79 -14.14
C PRO A 69 -18.65 -9.17 -12.78
N PHE A 70 -17.62 -8.32 -12.75
CA PHE A 70 -17.29 -7.57 -11.55
C PHE A 70 -18.43 -6.59 -11.21
N PRO A 71 -19.03 -6.65 -10.01
CA PRO A 71 -20.07 -5.70 -9.60
C PRO A 71 -19.52 -4.28 -9.57
N THR A 72 -20.25 -3.34 -10.17
CA THR A 72 -19.84 -1.93 -10.24
C THR A 72 -20.81 -0.99 -9.54
N ASP A 73 -22.03 -1.45 -9.27
CA ASP A 73 -23.03 -0.68 -8.54
C ASP A 73 -22.97 -1.05 -7.05
N PRO A 74 -22.71 -0.08 -6.14
CA PRO A 74 -22.75 -0.34 -4.72
C PRO A 74 -24.15 -0.67 -4.17
N ASP A 75 -25.22 -0.42 -4.93
CA ASP A 75 -26.61 -0.72 -4.54
C ASP A 75 -26.98 -0.26 -3.11
N GLY A 76 -26.53 0.95 -2.76
CA GLY A 76 -26.79 1.53 -1.44
C GLY A 76 -26.07 0.87 -0.25
N MET A 77 -25.09 -0.02 -0.48
CA MET A 77 -24.34 -0.76 0.55
C MET A 77 -24.04 0.07 1.80
N SER A 78 -24.58 -0.34 2.93
CA SER A 78 -24.40 0.28 4.24
C SER A 78 -22.99 0.06 4.80
N LEU A 79 -22.63 0.86 5.81
CA LEU A 79 -21.35 0.71 6.52
C LEU A 79 -21.29 -0.59 7.36
N ASP A 80 -22.44 -1.06 7.84
CA ASP A 80 -22.55 -2.33 8.56
C ASP A 80 -22.32 -3.51 7.61
N GLU A 81 -22.92 -3.50 6.42
CA GLU A 81 -22.68 -4.50 5.38
C GLU A 81 -21.22 -4.50 4.91
N PHE A 82 -20.61 -3.31 4.78
CA PHE A 82 -19.19 -3.19 4.47
C PHE A 82 -18.32 -3.86 5.55
N SER A 83 -18.55 -3.54 6.81
CA SER A 83 -17.75 -4.04 7.93
C SER A 83 -17.94 -5.55 8.15
N ALA A 84 -19.19 -6.03 8.11
CA ALA A 84 -19.51 -7.44 8.22
C ALA A 84 -18.92 -8.25 7.05
N GLY A 85 -19.05 -7.73 5.82
CA GLY A 85 -18.50 -8.36 4.62
C GLY A 85 -16.98 -8.47 4.66
N LEU A 86 -16.28 -7.45 5.16
CA LEU A 86 -14.83 -7.49 5.34
C LEU A 86 -14.41 -8.55 6.38
N ALA A 87 -15.15 -8.67 7.48
CA ALA A 87 -14.87 -9.69 8.50
C ALA A 87 -15.09 -11.10 7.95
N GLU A 88 -16.17 -11.30 7.19
CA GLU A 88 -16.50 -12.56 6.52
C GLU A 88 -15.40 -12.98 5.54
N VAL A 89 -15.05 -12.12 4.59
CA VAL A 89 -14.04 -12.45 3.56
C VAL A 89 -12.65 -12.62 4.15
N ALA A 90 -12.32 -11.89 5.22
CA ALA A 90 -11.06 -12.08 5.95
C ALA A 90 -10.99 -13.43 6.67
N ALA A 91 -12.11 -13.94 7.18
CA ALA A 91 -12.17 -15.28 7.78
C ALA A 91 -12.02 -16.37 6.70
N GLN A 92 -12.73 -16.25 5.58
CA GLN A 92 -12.61 -17.18 4.44
C GLN A 92 -11.17 -17.21 3.90
N ARG A 93 -10.56 -16.04 3.71
CA ARG A 93 -9.16 -15.93 3.27
C ARG A 93 -8.19 -16.59 4.25
N ARG A 94 -8.39 -16.43 5.56
CA ARG A 94 -7.55 -17.07 6.58
C ARG A 94 -7.61 -18.59 6.47
N SER A 95 -8.80 -19.16 6.30
CA SER A 95 -8.97 -20.60 6.08
C SER A 95 -8.27 -21.06 4.81
N LEU A 96 -8.39 -20.31 3.71
CA LEU A 96 -7.71 -20.61 2.45
C LEU A 96 -6.18 -20.56 2.58
N ILE A 97 -5.64 -19.53 3.24
CA ILE A 97 -4.20 -19.42 3.52
C ILE A 97 -3.72 -20.65 4.28
N GLU A 98 -4.46 -21.10 5.30
CA GLU A 98 -4.07 -22.25 6.11
C GLU A 98 -4.12 -23.57 5.32
N ILE A 99 -5.17 -23.80 4.53
CA ILE A 99 -5.30 -25.00 3.69
C ILE A 99 -4.10 -25.17 2.74
N HIS A 100 -3.67 -24.08 2.11
CA HIS A 100 -2.60 -24.09 1.11
C HIS A 100 -1.20 -23.79 1.68
N ARG A 101 -1.06 -23.70 3.01
CA ARG A 101 0.21 -23.35 3.67
C ARG A 101 1.32 -24.36 3.39
N ALA A 102 0.98 -25.65 3.34
CA ALA A 102 1.95 -26.73 3.13
C ALA A 102 2.71 -26.63 1.79
N THR A 103 2.08 -26.10 0.74
CA THR A 103 2.69 -25.87 -0.58
C THR A 103 3.29 -24.47 -0.72
N ARG A 104 3.27 -23.68 0.36
CA ARG A 104 3.60 -22.25 0.39
C ARG A 104 2.91 -21.47 -0.73
N TRP A 105 1.65 -21.81 -0.98
CA TRP A 105 0.78 -21.14 -1.95
C TRP A 105 1.34 -21.12 -3.39
N ARG A 106 2.23 -22.06 -3.74
CA ARG A 106 2.82 -22.16 -5.08
C ARG A 106 1.87 -22.74 -6.12
N GLU A 107 0.74 -23.27 -5.69
CA GLU A 107 -0.26 -23.87 -6.56
C GLU A 107 -0.77 -22.85 -7.60
N PRO A 108 -0.86 -23.25 -8.89
CA PRO A 108 -1.36 -22.38 -9.93
C PRO A 108 -2.89 -22.26 -9.84
N ILE A 109 -3.39 -21.04 -10.02
CA ILE A 109 -4.80 -20.71 -10.12
C ILE A 109 -5.03 -20.04 -11.47
N THR A 110 -5.88 -20.66 -12.29
CA THR A 110 -6.35 -20.10 -13.55
C THR A 110 -7.68 -19.39 -13.33
N TYR A 111 -7.77 -18.14 -13.77
CA TYR A 111 -8.98 -17.33 -13.64
C TYR A 111 -9.17 -16.44 -14.86
N GLN A 112 -10.37 -15.88 -15.00
CA GLN A 112 -10.70 -14.91 -16.04
C GLN A 112 -10.86 -13.51 -15.43
N ASP A 113 -10.31 -12.51 -16.12
CA ASP A 113 -10.52 -11.10 -15.76
C ASP A 113 -11.95 -10.62 -16.15
N SER A 114 -12.24 -9.34 -15.94
CA SER A 114 -13.54 -8.76 -16.31
C SER A 114 -13.79 -8.71 -17.82
N LYS A 115 -12.75 -8.88 -18.65
CA LYS A 115 -12.81 -8.96 -20.11
C LYS A 115 -12.81 -10.41 -20.62
N LYS A 116 -12.89 -11.40 -19.72
CA LYS A 116 -12.78 -12.84 -20.02
C LYS A 116 -11.43 -13.25 -20.61
N THR A 117 -10.39 -12.46 -20.37
CA THR A 117 -9.01 -12.85 -20.65
C THR A 117 -8.57 -13.84 -19.57
N GLU A 118 -8.04 -14.97 -19.98
CA GLU A 118 -7.54 -16.00 -19.08
C GLU A 118 -6.12 -15.67 -18.59
N PHE A 119 -5.89 -15.86 -17.29
CA PHE A 119 -4.60 -15.70 -16.64
C PHE A 119 -4.34 -16.88 -15.71
N THR A 120 -3.07 -17.24 -15.55
CA THR A 120 -2.63 -18.23 -14.57
C THR A 120 -1.53 -17.64 -13.70
N HIS A 121 -1.73 -17.65 -12.39
CA HIS A 121 -0.77 -17.17 -11.40
C HIS A 121 -0.73 -18.11 -10.20
N SER A 122 0.35 -18.09 -9.43
CA SER A 122 0.38 -18.80 -8.14
C SER A 122 -0.57 -18.13 -7.14
N LEU A 123 -1.14 -18.89 -6.21
CA LEU A 123 -1.92 -18.32 -5.10
C LEU A 123 -1.10 -17.27 -4.31
N PHE A 124 0.21 -17.49 -4.15
CA PHE A 124 1.14 -16.53 -3.56
C PHE A 124 1.08 -15.15 -4.25
N ASP A 125 1.16 -15.11 -5.58
CA ASP A 125 1.13 -13.87 -6.35
C ASP A 125 -0.20 -13.13 -6.22
N LEU A 126 -1.29 -13.90 -6.16
CA LEU A 126 -2.63 -13.36 -6.02
C LEU A 126 -2.86 -12.79 -4.61
N LEU A 127 -2.40 -13.49 -3.57
CA LEU A 127 -2.45 -13.02 -2.18
C LEU A 127 -1.65 -11.71 -2.02
N LEU A 128 -0.43 -11.67 -2.54
CA LEU A 128 0.42 -10.48 -2.51
C LEU A 128 -0.22 -9.32 -3.30
N HIS A 129 -0.85 -9.60 -4.44
CA HIS A 129 -1.57 -8.59 -5.22
C HIS A 129 -2.73 -8.00 -4.44
N VAL A 130 -3.61 -8.83 -3.87
CA VAL A 130 -4.75 -8.35 -3.08
C VAL A 130 -4.29 -7.56 -1.87
N ALA A 131 -3.22 -8.02 -1.20
CA ALA A 131 -2.64 -7.31 -0.08
C ALA A 131 -2.23 -5.88 -0.45
N ASN A 132 -1.46 -5.74 -1.53
CA ASN A 132 -0.97 -4.45 -2.01
C ASN A 132 -2.07 -3.58 -2.66
N HIS A 133 -3.00 -4.18 -3.40
CA HIS A 133 -4.11 -3.49 -4.07
C HIS A 133 -5.02 -2.77 -3.06
N GLY A 134 -5.25 -3.38 -1.88
CA GLY A 134 -5.96 -2.73 -0.78
C GLY A 134 -5.34 -1.38 -0.35
N VAL A 135 -4.00 -1.27 -0.39
CA VAL A 135 -3.30 -0.01 -0.05
C VAL A 135 -3.68 1.11 -1.02
N HIS A 136 -3.72 0.80 -2.33
CA HIS A 136 -4.07 1.77 -3.36
C HIS A 136 -5.46 2.38 -3.12
N HIS A 137 -6.47 1.54 -2.87
CA HIS A 137 -7.84 2.03 -2.71
C HIS A 137 -8.13 2.63 -1.34
N ARG A 138 -7.43 2.20 -0.28
CA ARG A 138 -7.47 2.92 1.01
C ARG A 138 -6.91 4.34 0.89
N ALA A 139 -5.89 4.57 0.05
CA ALA A 139 -5.41 5.92 -0.24
C ALA A 139 -6.50 6.80 -0.88
N GLN A 140 -7.34 6.23 -1.75
CA GLN A 140 -8.49 6.92 -2.33
C GLN A 140 -9.58 7.20 -1.28
N ALA A 141 -9.88 6.22 -0.42
CA ALA A 141 -10.85 6.40 0.66
C ALA A 141 -10.43 7.53 1.63
N LEU A 142 -9.14 7.59 2.00
CA LEU A 142 -8.60 8.67 2.83
C LEU A 142 -8.75 10.06 2.21
N TYR A 143 -8.68 10.16 0.87
CA TYR A 143 -8.97 11.43 0.21
C TYR A 143 -10.41 11.89 0.48
N PHE A 144 -11.40 11.01 0.34
CA PHE A 144 -12.80 11.37 0.64
C PHE A 144 -13.00 11.70 2.11
N LEU A 145 -12.45 10.88 3.01
CA LEU A 145 -12.59 11.06 4.45
C LEU A 145 -12.01 12.40 4.91
N LYS A 146 -10.85 12.81 4.38
CA LYS A 146 -10.26 14.12 4.67
C LYS A 146 -11.18 15.29 4.28
N GLN A 147 -12.00 15.15 3.24
CA GLN A 147 -12.98 16.17 2.82
C GLN A 147 -14.19 16.27 3.76
N PHE A 148 -14.34 15.31 4.68
CA PHE A 148 -15.36 15.29 5.71
C PHE A 148 -14.76 15.52 7.11
N ASP A 149 -13.55 16.10 7.18
CA ASP A 149 -12.79 16.32 8.41
C ASP A 149 -12.55 15.03 9.20
N ARG A 150 -12.46 13.90 8.50
CA ARG A 150 -12.10 12.58 9.04
C ARG A 150 -10.67 12.26 8.64
N THR A 151 -9.75 12.35 9.58
CA THR A 151 -8.34 12.02 9.36
C THR A 151 -7.91 10.90 10.29
N VAL A 152 -7.04 10.02 9.81
CA VAL A 152 -6.29 9.13 10.72
C VAL A 152 -5.16 9.96 11.31
N PRO A 153 -5.10 10.17 12.63
CA PRO A 153 -4.14 11.09 13.24
C PRO A 153 -2.68 10.82 12.87
N VAL A 154 -2.30 9.55 12.76
CA VAL A 154 -0.94 9.13 12.38
C VAL A 154 -0.82 8.58 10.95
N GLY A 155 -1.94 8.24 10.29
CA GLY A 155 -1.95 7.61 8.96
C GLY A 155 -2.18 6.09 8.98
N LEU A 156 -2.14 5.48 7.78
CA LEU A 156 -2.40 4.05 7.57
C LEU A 156 -1.18 3.27 7.04
N ASP A 157 0.01 3.87 7.11
CA ASP A 157 1.22 3.19 6.69
C ASP A 157 1.51 1.97 7.56
N TYR A 158 2.14 0.97 6.94
CA TYR A 158 2.49 -0.29 7.58
C TYR A 158 3.26 -0.11 8.90
N LEU A 159 4.14 0.89 9.01
CA LEU A 159 4.87 1.14 10.25
C LEU A 159 3.98 1.54 11.42
N PHE A 160 2.89 2.27 11.19
CA PHE A 160 1.95 2.60 12.28
C PHE A 160 1.21 1.37 12.77
N TYR A 161 0.92 0.41 11.88
CA TYR A 161 0.47 -0.91 12.30
C TYR A 161 1.55 -1.65 13.09
N ARG A 162 2.82 -1.58 12.68
CA ARG A 162 3.92 -2.20 13.46
C ARG A 162 4.12 -1.56 14.83
N LEU A 163 3.91 -0.26 14.98
CA LEU A 163 3.89 0.40 16.30
C LEU A 163 2.68 -0.05 17.14
N ALA A 164 1.50 -0.22 16.52
CA ALA A 164 0.32 -0.74 17.22
C ALA A 164 0.47 -2.21 17.63
N ALA A 165 1.19 -2.99 16.83
CA ALA A 165 1.43 -4.42 17.03
C ALA A 165 2.78 -4.76 17.68
N THR A 166 3.45 -3.75 18.24
CA THR A 166 4.90 -3.66 18.53
C THR A 166 5.64 -4.97 18.70
N THR A 167 6.67 -5.10 17.87
CA THR A 167 7.70 -6.14 17.86
C THR A 167 9.09 -5.62 18.21
N VAL A 168 9.24 -4.29 18.15
CA VAL A 168 10.38 -3.55 18.67
C VAL A 168 9.85 -2.65 19.79
N GLU A 169 10.45 -2.75 20.98
CA GLU A 169 10.12 -1.87 22.09
C GLU A 169 10.49 -0.42 21.77
N GLN A 170 9.56 0.49 22.03
CA GLN A 170 9.76 1.92 21.87
C GLN A 170 10.11 2.55 23.22
N SER A 171 10.81 3.68 23.20
CA SER A 171 11.09 4.41 24.45
C SER A 171 9.78 4.88 25.10
N PRO A 172 9.69 4.96 26.45
CA PRO A 172 8.49 5.46 27.13
C PRO A 172 8.04 6.85 26.66
N GLU A 173 8.99 7.72 26.34
CA GLU A 173 8.72 9.05 25.80
C GLU A 173 8.09 8.95 24.40
N SER A 174 8.65 8.12 23.52
CA SER A 174 8.10 7.88 22.18
C SER A 174 6.69 7.32 22.26
N VAL A 175 6.43 6.34 23.14
CA VAL A 175 5.09 5.78 23.37
C VAL A 175 4.12 6.87 23.80
N GLN A 176 4.49 7.71 24.77
CA GLN A 176 3.63 8.79 25.24
C GLN A 176 3.28 9.79 24.14
N GLN A 177 4.25 10.20 23.32
CA GLN A 177 4.02 11.15 22.23
C GLN A 177 3.17 10.55 21.10
N LEU A 178 3.38 9.28 20.75
CA LEU A 178 2.56 8.56 19.77
C LEU A 178 1.11 8.40 20.24
N GLN A 179 0.91 8.06 21.52
CA GLN A 179 -0.43 7.98 22.13
C GLN A 179 -1.13 9.34 22.17
N ALA A 180 -0.40 10.42 22.48
CA ALA A 180 -0.93 11.78 22.41
C ALA A 180 -1.35 12.17 20.99
N SER A 181 -0.70 11.59 19.97
CA SER A 181 -1.05 11.72 18.56
C SER A 181 -2.19 10.78 18.13
N GLY A 182 -2.81 10.03 19.05
CA GLY A 182 -3.96 9.16 18.78
C GLY A 182 -3.61 7.78 18.22
N LEU A 183 -2.34 7.34 18.32
CA LEU A 183 -1.95 5.97 17.99
C LEU A 183 -1.99 5.07 19.22
N ASP A 184 -2.75 3.99 19.13
CA ASP A 184 -2.64 2.88 20.08
C ASP A 184 -1.29 2.19 19.84
N VAL A 185 -0.39 2.18 20.82
CA VAL A 185 0.95 1.58 20.73
C VAL A 185 0.99 0.27 21.51
N ALA A 186 1.56 -0.78 20.93
CA ALA A 186 1.73 -2.11 21.55
C ALA A 186 0.44 -2.75 22.10
N THR A 187 -0.72 -2.45 21.49
CA THR A 187 -2.02 -2.99 21.92
C THR A 187 -2.43 -4.26 21.16
N ILE A 188 -1.77 -4.56 20.03
CA ILE A 188 -2.05 -5.73 19.21
C ILE A 188 -0.92 -6.75 19.44
N GLN A 189 -1.26 -7.96 19.87
CA GLN A 189 -0.27 -9.02 20.02
C GLN A 189 -0.08 -9.74 18.69
N THR A 190 1.09 -9.57 18.08
CA THR A 190 1.51 -10.34 16.89
C THR A 190 2.95 -10.83 17.06
N PRO A 191 3.29 -12.04 16.60
CA PRO A 191 4.68 -12.46 16.56
C PRO A 191 5.45 -11.65 15.49
N ASP A 192 6.78 -11.68 15.60
CA ASP A 192 7.64 -11.07 14.57
C ASP A 192 7.45 -11.76 13.21
N PRO A 193 7.21 -11.00 12.12
CA PRO A 193 7.20 -11.53 10.78
C PRO A 193 8.52 -12.21 10.46
N ARG A 194 8.46 -13.47 10.00
CA ARG A 194 9.63 -14.09 9.40
C ARG A 194 9.94 -13.39 8.09
N TYR A 195 11.15 -12.87 7.97
CA TYR A 195 11.64 -12.26 6.73
C TYR A 195 11.60 -13.27 5.57
N ASP A 196 11.08 -12.83 4.42
CA ASP A 196 11.03 -13.59 3.18
C ASP A 196 11.67 -12.76 2.06
N ALA A 197 12.94 -13.03 1.79
CA ALA A 197 13.74 -12.27 0.82
C ALA A 197 13.13 -12.30 -0.59
N ALA A 198 12.54 -13.43 -1.01
CA ALA A 198 11.95 -13.58 -2.33
C ALA A 198 10.67 -12.73 -2.46
N LEU A 199 9.86 -12.63 -1.40
CA LEU A 199 8.70 -11.75 -1.37
C LEU A 199 9.13 -10.27 -1.46
N ILE A 200 10.10 -9.87 -0.65
CA ILE A 200 10.61 -8.50 -0.63
C ILE A 200 11.21 -8.11 -1.98
N GLU A 201 12.06 -8.96 -2.55
CA GLU A 201 12.61 -8.76 -3.89
C GLU A 201 11.48 -8.57 -4.92
N ARG A 202 10.47 -9.43 -4.90
CA ARG A 202 9.34 -9.35 -5.83
C ARG A 202 8.55 -8.04 -5.71
N LEU A 203 8.32 -7.57 -4.48
CA LEU A 203 7.67 -6.27 -4.23
C LEU A 203 8.48 -5.11 -4.80
N PHE A 204 9.81 -5.13 -4.63
CA PHE A 204 10.68 -4.05 -5.10
C PHE A 204 10.88 -4.07 -6.63
N GLN A 205 10.97 -5.25 -7.25
CA GLN A 205 10.98 -5.34 -8.71
C GLN A 205 9.69 -4.77 -9.32
N TYR A 206 8.52 -5.09 -8.73
CA TYR A 206 7.24 -4.49 -9.11
C TYR A 206 7.24 -2.97 -8.88
N GLN A 207 7.72 -2.52 -7.72
CA GLN A 207 7.75 -1.09 -7.38
C GLN A 207 8.61 -0.29 -8.34
N ASP A 208 9.77 -0.80 -8.75
CA ASP A 208 10.68 -0.12 -9.67
C ASP A 208 10.09 0.03 -11.06
N TRP A 209 9.46 -1.03 -11.55
CA TRP A 209 8.70 -0.95 -12.79
C TRP A 209 7.55 0.06 -12.68
N ALA A 210 6.75 -0.01 -11.61
CA ALA A 210 5.61 0.89 -11.43
C ALA A 210 6.06 2.36 -11.30
N ASN A 211 7.18 2.63 -10.65
CA ASN A 211 7.77 3.97 -10.58
C ASN A 211 8.24 4.45 -11.96
N THR A 212 8.86 3.57 -12.75
CA THR A 212 9.27 3.87 -14.13
C THR A 212 8.07 4.20 -15.01
N GLU A 213 6.99 3.44 -14.89
CA GLU A 213 5.73 3.68 -15.61
C GLU A 213 5.09 5.00 -15.19
N ILE A 214 5.02 5.30 -13.89
CA ILE A 214 4.49 6.58 -13.38
C ILE A 214 5.26 7.77 -13.95
N LEU A 215 6.60 7.70 -13.96
CA LEU A 215 7.43 8.74 -14.58
C LEU A 215 7.13 8.86 -16.08
N SER A 216 6.88 7.75 -16.76
CA SER A 216 6.51 7.74 -18.19
C SER A 216 5.10 8.30 -18.44
N PHE A 217 4.15 8.11 -17.51
CA PHE A 217 2.83 8.75 -17.60
C PHE A 217 2.91 10.27 -17.43
N CYS A 218 3.89 10.75 -16.64
CA CYS A 218 4.13 12.18 -16.50
C CYS A 218 4.60 12.84 -17.81
N ASP A 219 5.20 12.08 -18.73
CA ASP A 219 5.57 12.59 -20.07
C ASP A 219 4.33 12.85 -20.96
N THR A 220 3.13 12.49 -20.51
CA THR A 220 1.89 12.63 -21.28
C THR A 220 1.03 13.83 -20.87
N VAL A 221 1.47 14.60 -19.88
CA VAL A 221 0.81 15.83 -19.42
C VAL A 221 1.68 17.04 -19.70
N GLU A 222 1.06 18.23 -19.74
CA GLU A 222 1.80 19.50 -19.81
C GLU A 222 2.71 19.66 -18.59
N VAL A 223 3.89 20.26 -18.77
CA VAL A 223 4.86 20.46 -17.68
C VAL A 223 4.24 21.24 -16.51
N ALA A 224 3.42 22.25 -16.80
CA ALA A 224 2.71 23.02 -15.78
C ALA A 224 1.74 22.16 -14.94
N ALA A 225 1.22 21.06 -15.48
CA ALA A 225 0.35 20.15 -14.75
C ALA A 225 1.11 19.36 -13.67
N LEU A 226 2.43 19.19 -13.80
CA LEU A 226 3.25 18.53 -12.77
C LEU A 226 3.24 19.31 -11.45
N ASP A 227 3.04 20.62 -11.52
CA ASP A 227 3.09 21.56 -10.39
C ASP A 227 1.71 22.08 -9.97
N ARG A 228 0.65 21.68 -10.69
CA ARG A 228 -0.73 21.98 -10.32
C ARG A 228 -1.02 21.49 -8.89
N GLU A 229 -1.69 22.34 -8.12
CA GLU A 229 -2.09 22.00 -6.75
C GLU A 229 -3.28 21.04 -6.70
N PHE A 230 -3.18 20.06 -5.82
CA PHE A 230 -4.22 19.09 -5.50
C PHE A 230 -4.37 18.96 -3.99
N GLN A 231 -5.60 18.80 -3.51
CA GLN A 231 -5.88 18.47 -2.11
C GLN A 231 -5.64 16.99 -1.81
N MET A 232 -4.48 16.46 -2.20
CA MET A 232 -4.15 15.04 -2.11
C MET A 232 -2.64 14.86 -2.01
N GLY A 233 -2.19 13.86 -1.24
CA GLY A 233 -0.79 13.51 -1.12
C GLY A 233 0.09 14.69 -0.74
N CYS A 234 1.18 14.87 -1.48
CA CYS A 234 2.16 15.94 -1.26
C CYS A 234 1.78 17.26 -1.96
N GLY A 235 0.54 17.38 -2.46
CA GLY A 235 0.00 18.61 -3.02
C GLY A 235 0.22 18.81 -4.52
N SER A 236 1.16 18.10 -5.16
CA SER A 236 1.31 18.10 -6.62
C SER A 236 1.95 16.79 -7.11
N ILE A 237 1.88 16.52 -8.42
CA ILE A 237 2.52 15.35 -9.03
C ILE A 237 4.02 15.38 -8.74
N ARG A 238 4.70 16.50 -9.03
CA ARG A 238 6.15 16.63 -8.85
C ARG A 238 6.55 16.48 -7.39
N LYS A 239 5.83 17.11 -6.45
CA LYS A 239 6.09 16.96 -5.01
C LYS A 239 5.95 15.51 -4.56
N SER A 240 4.95 14.79 -5.06
CA SER A 240 4.77 13.37 -4.73
C SER A 240 5.83 12.45 -5.34
N LEU A 241 6.32 12.73 -6.56
CA LEU A 241 7.46 11.99 -7.13
C LEU A 241 8.75 12.23 -6.34
N LEU A 242 9.02 13.48 -5.95
CA LEU A 242 10.15 13.83 -5.10
C LEU A 242 10.06 13.15 -3.74
N HIS A 243 8.88 13.17 -3.11
CA HIS A 243 8.62 12.48 -1.85
C HIS A 243 8.94 10.99 -1.92
N LEU A 244 8.45 10.30 -2.96
CA LEU A 244 8.72 8.87 -3.16
C LEU A 244 10.21 8.57 -3.36
N MET A 245 10.91 9.35 -4.19
CA MET A 245 12.36 9.21 -4.38
C MET A 245 13.14 9.52 -3.09
N ASN A 246 12.72 10.54 -2.34
CA ASN A 246 13.32 10.94 -1.08
C ASN A 246 13.14 9.86 -0.02
N ALA A 247 11.96 9.23 0.05
CA ALA A 247 11.70 8.09 0.94
C ALA A 247 12.60 6.90 0.62
N ASP A 248 12.77 6.54 -0.67
CA ASP A 248 13.70 5.48 -1.08
C ASP A 248 15.14 5.78 -0.65
N ARG A 249 15.60 7.01 -0.83
CA ARG A 249 16.95 7.44 -0.42
C ARG A 249 17.10 7.40 1.10
N TRP A 250 16.13 7.99 1.82
CA TRP A 250 16.20 8.16 3.26
C TRP A 250 16.17 6.83 4.00
N TRP A 251 15.30 5.90 3.59
CA TRP A 251 15.29 4.56 4.17
C TRP A 251 16.59 3.81 3.88
N LEU A 252 17.12 3.89 2.66
CA LEU A 252 18.42 3.31 2.34
C LEU A 252 19.55 3.90 3.21
N GLU A 253 19.55 5.21 3.46
CA GLU A 253 20.53 5.85 4.34
C GLU A 253 20.42 5.35 5.79
N ASN A 254 19.19 5.27 6.33
CA ASN A 254 18.94 4.76 7.67
C ASN A 254 19.33 3.27 7.82
N TRP A 255 19.04 2.43 6.82
CA TRP A 255 19.45 1.03 6.82
C TRP A 255 20.97 0.83 6.78
N ASN A 256 21.71 1.83 6.27
CA ASN A 256 23.17 1.84 6.31
C ASN A 256 23.74 2.58 7.54
N GLY A 257 22.93 2.85 8.56
CA GLY A 257 23.34 3.55 9.78
C GLY A 257 23.65 5.05 9.58
N ARG A 258 23.32 5.63 8.43
CA ARG A 258 23.47 7.06 8.14
C ARG A 258 22.18 7.80 8.48
N GLN A 259 21.81 7.79 9.76
CA GLN A 259 20.61 8.46 10.25
C GLN A 259 20.69 9.97 10.00
N GLY A 260 19.54 10.58 9.71
CA GLY A 260 19.45 12.01 9.44
C GLY A 260 18.02 12.46 9.14
N ALA A 261 17.84 13.77 8.96
CA ALA A 261 16.54 14.35 8.62
C ALA A 261 16.02 13.84 7.26
N PHE A 262 14.70 13.81 7.11
CA PHE A 262 14.09 13.46 5.82
C PHE A 262 14.54 14.46 4.74
N PRO A 263 15.07 14.00 3.61
CA PRO A 263 15.74 14.90 2.69
C PRO A 263 14.73 15.71 1.87
N GLN A 264 15.01 17.00 1.69
CA GLN A 264 14.19 17.92 0.92
C GLN A 264 14.86 18.20 -0.43
N SER A 265 14.26 17.68 -1.51
CA SER A 265 14.70 17.95 -2.87
C SER A 265 14.07 19.26 -3.37
N ALA A 266 14.77 20.00 -4.25
CA ALA A 266 14.26 21.26 -4.77
C ALA A 266 12.88 21.06 -5.45
N PRO A 267 11.85 21.85 -5.11
CA PRO A 267 10.47 21.58 -5.53
C PRO A 267 10.28 21.71 -7.05
N ASP A 268 11.17 22.41 -7.75
CA ASP A 268 11.18 22.64 -9.20
C ASP A 268 12.08 21.66 -9.96
N THR A 269 12.61 20.63 -9.31
CA THR A 269 13.49 19.62 -9.92
C THR A 269 12.85 19.04 -11.19
N PRO A 270 13.49 19.14 -12.38
CA PRO A 270 12.94 18.63 -13.62
C PRO A 270 12.71 17.11 -13.63
N LEU A 271 11.68 16.63 -14.33
CA LEU A 271 11.35 15.19 -14.40
C LEU A 271 12.53 14.32 -14.85
N VAL A 272 13.36 14.81 -15.78
CA VAL A 272 14.59 14.11 -16.22
C VAL A 272 15.62 13.93 -15.10
N ALA A 273 15.74 14.93 -14.22
CA ALA A 273 16.63 14.87 -13.07
C ALA A 273 16.09 13.91 -12.00
N ILE A 274 14.76 13.94 -11.75
CA ILE A 274 14.08 12.97 -10.88
C ILE A 274 14.34 11.55 -11.39
N ARG A 275 14.10 11.29 -12.69
CA ARG A 275 14.30 9.96 -13.30
C ARG A 275 15.72 9.43 -13.12
N LYS A 276 16.73 10.28 -13.38
CA LYS A 276 18.15 9.91 -13.24
C LYS A 276 18.53 9.63 -11.78
N ALA A 277 18.12 10.52 -10.86
CA ALA A 277 18.44 10.37 -9.44
C ALA A 277 17.75 9.15 -8.84
N TRP A 278 16.47 8.94 -9.16
CA TRP A 278 15.69 7.83 -8.64
C TRP A 278 16.20 6.47 -9.16
N ALA A 279 16.57 6.36 -10.44
CA ALA A 279 17.18 5.14 -10.97
C ALA A 279 18.49 4.78 -10.23
N LYS A 280 19.30 5.77 -9.86
CA LYS A 280 20.52 5.56 -9.05
C LYS A 280 20.16 5.05 -7.65
N VAL A 281 19.22 5.69 -6.98
CA VAL A 281 18.78 5.29 -5.62
C VAL A 281 18.17 3.89 -5.63
N ALA A 282 17.29 3.58 -6.58
CA ALA A 282 16.66 2.27 -6.72
C ALA A 282 17.72 1.16 -6.93
N LYS A 283 18.73 1.40 -7.77
CA LYS A 283 19.85 0.47 -7.94
C LYS A 283 20.57 0.19 -6.61
N GLN A 284 20.97 1.24 -5.89
CA GLN A 284 21.67 1.10 -4.60
C GLN A 284 20.80 0.42 -3.54
N ARG A 285 19.50 0.71 -3.53
CA ARG A 285 18.53 0.08 -2.62
C ARG A 285 18.39 -1.41 -2.93
N ASN A 286 18.30 -1.79 -4.21
CA ASN A 286 18.19 -3.20 -4.60
C ASN A 286 19.48 -3.97 -4.31
N GLU A 287 20.65 -3.36 -4.52
CA GLU A 287 21.95 -3.94 -4.14
C GLU A 287 22.02 -4.18 -2.62
N PHE A 288 21.53 -3.24 -1.81
CA PHE A 288 21.43 -3.42 -0.35
C PHE A 288 20.48 -4.59 0.00
N LEU A 289 19.25 -4.57 -0.52
CA LEU A 289 18.23 -5.58 -0.21
C LEU A 289 18.63 -7.01 -0.66
N ALA A 290 19.40 -7.14 -1.73
CA ALA A 290 19.94 -8.43 -2.16
C ALA A 290 20.92 -9.05 -1.15
N GLY A 291 21.53 -8.21 -0.29
CA GLY A 291 22.41 -8.64 0.80
C GLY A 291 21.70 -8.86 2.13
N VAL A 292 20.40 -8.59 2.24
CA VAL A 292 19.65 -8.73 3.49
C VAL A 292 19.22 -10.19 3.68
N ASP A 293 19.80 -10.85 4.68
CA ASP A 293 19.35 -12.16 5.14
C ASP A 293 18.39 -12.04 6.34
N SER A 294 17.97 -13.18 6.92
CA SER A 294 17.08 -13.19 8.09
C SER A 294 17.69 -12.54 9.34
N THR A 295 19.01 -12.43 9.44
CA THR A 295 19.70 -11.81 10.56
C THR A 295 19.70 -10.29 10.39
N ILE A 296 20.15 -9.80 9.22
CA ILE A 296 20.17 -8.37 8.90
C ILE A 296 18.76 -7.80 8.90
N ALA A 297 17.78 -8.54 8.37
CA ALA A 297 16.38 -8.12 8.40
C ALA A 297 15.87 -7.86 9.82
N MET A 298 16.49 -8.47 10.82
CA MET A 298 16.11 -8.36 12.23
C MET A 298 16.87 -7.24 12.98
N GLU A 299 17.85 -6.60 12.36
CA GLU A 299 18.50 -5.42 12.91
C GLU A 299 17.51 -4.26 13.06
N VAL A 300 17.71 -3.47 14.12
CA VAL A 300 16.82 -2.36 14.48
C VAL A 300 17.41 -1.05 13.97
N VAL A 301 16.56 -0.25 13.35
CA VAL A 301 16.86 1.10 12.87
C VAL A 301 15.93 2.06 13.61
N THR A 302 16.50 3.12 14.18
CA THR A 302 15.74 4.21 14.79
C THR A 302 15.66 5.36 13.81
N ILE A 303 14.46 5.92 13.64
CA ILE A 303 14.17 7.04 12.76
C ILE A 303 13.46 8.16 13.52
N GLU A 304 13.64 9.40 13.06
CA GLU A 304 13.01 10.61 13.62
C GLU A 304 12.40 11.48 12.50
N PRO A 305 11.39 11.01 11.75
CA PRO A 305 10.72 11.82 10.74
C PRO A 305 9.74 12.78 11.41
N ASP A 306 10.22 13.98 11.76
CA ASP A 306 9.42 15.10 12.29
C ASP A 306 8.57 14.74 13.54
N GLY A 307 9.08 13.89 14.43
CA GLY A 307 8.37 13.36 15.61
C GLY A 307 9.28 12.63 16.59
N PRO A 308 8.73 11.84 17.54
CA PRO A 308 9.55 11.08 18.48
C PRO A 308 10.43 10.06 17.75
N PRO A 309 11.60 9.72 18.31
CA PRO A 309 12.41 8.61 17.82
C PRO A 309 11.60 7.32 17.85
N THR A 310 11.52 6.62 16.72
CA THR A 310 10.80 5.35 16.59
C THR A 310 11.69 4.28 15.98
N ALA A 311 11.61 3.06 16.50
CA ALA A 311 12.50 1.97 16.15
C ALA A 311 11.77 0.85 15.40
N PHE A 312 12.37 0.34 14.33
CA PHE A 312 11.79 -0.68 13.46
C PHE A 312 12.84 -1.69 13.01
N ARG A 313 12.43 -2.91 12.68
CA ARG A 313 13.30 -3.88 12.02
C ARG A 313 13.59 -3.42 10.57
N ILE A 314 14.78 -3.72 10.03
CA ILE A 314 15.08 -3.49 8.60
C ILE A 314 14.05 -4.18 7.70
N GLY A 315 13.67 -5.43 8.00
CA GLY A 315 12.69 -6.17 7.21
C GLY A 315 11.29 -5.54 7.21
N GLU A 316 10.86 -5.02 8.37
CA GLU A 316 9.55 -4.33 8.51
C GLU A 316 9.52 -3.02 7.75
N SER A 317 10.60 -2.24 7.85
CA SER A 317 10.73 -0.97 7.13
C SER A 317 10.90 -1.14 5.62
N ALA A 318 11.55 -2.21 5.16
CA ALA A 318 11.60 -2.57 3.74
C ALA A 318 10.20 -2.87 3.19
N LEU A 319 9.40 -3.66 3.92
CA LEU A 319 8.01 -3.93 3.53
C LEU A 319 7.18 -2.65 3.54
N HIS A 320 7.32 -1.80 4.56
CA HIS A 320 6.66 -0.51 4.62
C HIS A 320 6.97 0.36 3.40
N LEU A 321 8.25 0.51 3.03
CA LEU A 321 8.66 1.36 1.92
C LEU A 321 7.96 0.96 0.62
N ALA A 322 7.78 -0.35 0.38
CA ALA A 322 7.06 -0.84 -0.78
C ALA A 322 5.56 -0.48 -0.77
N LEU A 323 4.89 -0.66 0.37
CA LEU A 323 3.47 -0.34 0.53
C LEU A 323 3.22 1.18 0.51
N HIS A 324 4.09 1.96 1.15
CA HIS A 324 4.11 3.42 1.11
C HIS A 324 4.24 3.94 -0.32
N GLY A 325 5.11 3.29 -1.11
CA GLY A 325 5.22 3.50 -2.55
C GLY A 325 3.88 3.34 -3.28
N THR A 326 3.16 2.25 -3.00
CA THR A 326 1.83 2.01 -3.58
C THR A 326 0.80 3.07 -3.16
N HIS A 327 0.80 3.49 -1.89
CA HIS A 327 -0.09 4.53 -1.39
C HIS A 327 0.06 5.84 -2.17
N HIS A 328 1.28 6.37 -2.26
CA HIS A 328 1.52 7.65 -2.94
C HIS A 328 1.40 7.54 -4.46
N ARG A 329 1.75 6.40 -5.07
CA ARG A 329 1.46 6.17 -6.50
C ARG A 329 -0.03 6.25 -6.80
N ALA A 330 -0.89 5.73 -5.92
CA ALA A 330 -2.35 5.85 -6.09
C ALA A 330 -2.79 7.31 -6.19
N GLN A 331 -2.17 8.19 -5.41
CA GLN A 331 -2.44 9.63 -5.43
C GLN A 331 -1.94 10.27 -6.73
N VAL A 332 -0.70 9.98 -7.14
CA VAL A 332 -0.11 10.47 -8.39
C VAL A 332 -0.94 10.05 -9.60
N ILE A 333 -1.40 8.80 -9.66
CA ILE A 333 -2.29 8.29 -10.72
C ILE A 333 -3.57 9.13 -10.81
N ASN A 334 -4.18 9.45 -9.67
CA ASN A 334 -5.39 10.26 -9.67
C ASN A 334 -5.12 11.71 -10.11
N MET A 335 -4.00 12.31 -9.69
CA MET A 335 -3.59 13.65 -10.16
C MET A 335 -3.32 13.67 -11.67
N LEU A 336 -2.67 12.64 -12.21
CA LEU A 336 -2.41 12.48 -13.63
C LEU A 336 -3.71 12.37 -14.43
N ARG A 337 -4.69 11.56 -13.99
CA ARG A 337 -6.01 11.47 -14.64
C ARG A 337 -6.71 12.82 -14.72
N ARG A 338 -6.69 13.58 -13.63
CA ARG A 338 -7.27 14.93 -13.54
C ARG A 338 -6.51 15.98 -14.33
N SER A 339 -5.34 15.62 -14.85
CA SER A 339 -4.47 16.45 -15.69
C SER A 339 -4.45 16.00 -17.15
N GLY A 340 -5.33 15.07 -17.55
CA GLY A 340 -5.38 14.54 -18.91
C GLY A 340 -4.30 13.51 -19.25
N GLY A 341 -3.57 13.01 -18.25
CA GLY A 341 -2.50 12.03 -18.44
C GLY A 341 -3.02 10.69 -18.95
N ARG A 342 -2.27 10.08 -19.87
CA ARG A 342 -2.55 8.74 -20.39
C ARG A 342 -1.90 7.71 -19.47
N ILE A 343 -2.74 6.92 -18.80
CA ILE A 343 -2.31 5.95 -17.78
C ILE A 343 -2.64 4.54 -18.26
N ARG A 344 -1.74 3.60 -17.96
CA ARG A 344 -1.93 2.16 -18.20
C ARG A 344 -2.15 1.41 -16.88
N ASN A 345 -2.49 0.13 -16.99
CA ASN A 345 -2.66 -0.70 -15.80
C ASN A 345 -1.31 -0.85 -15.05
N LEU A 346 -1.34 -0.67 -13.74
CA LEU A 346 -0.21 -0.81 -12.82
C LEU A 346 -0.40 -1.94 -11.82
N ASP A 347 -1.44 -2.76 -11.95
CA ASP A 347 -1.65 -3.90 -11.07
C ASP A 347 -0.51 -4.90 -11.19
N MET A 348 0.01 -5.33 -10.04
CA MET A 348 1.17 -6.23 -9.94
C MET A 348 1.04 -7.52 -10.78
N LEU A 349 -0.18 -8.01 -11.01
CA LEU A 349 -0.40 -9.23 -11.81
C LEU A 349 -0.13 -9.04 -13.31
N TYR A 350 -0.30 -7.83 -13.84
CA TYR A 350 -0.03 -7.54 -15.24
C TYR A 350 1.42 -7.15 -15.49
N TRP A 351 2.16 -6.80 -14.44
CA TRP A 351 3.53 -6.34 -14.55
C TRP A 351 4.44 -7.29 -15.36
N PRO A 352 4.50 -8.62 -15.12
CA PRO A 352 5.37 -9.50 -15.91
C PRO A 352 5.12 -9.46 -17.43
N ALA A 353 3.85 -9.31 -17.83
CA ALA A 353 3.47 -9.22 -19.23
C ALA A 353 3.68 -7.81 -19.84
N LEU A 354 3.79 -6.79 -19.00
CA LEU A 354 3.97 -5.40 -19.41
C LEU A 354 5.44 -4.94 -19.36
N SER A 355 6.27 -5.55 -18.51
CA SER A 355 7.71 -5.24 -18.39
C SER A 355 8.58 -5.97 -19.42
N SER A 356 8.03 -6.97 -20.10
CA SER A 356 8.67 -7.71 -21.19
C SER A 356 8.51 -7.05 -22.58
N ARG A 357 7.89 -5.86 -22.63
CA ARG A 357 7.71 -5.04 -23.84
C ARG A 357 8.61 -3.83 -23.77
#